data_AF-A0A843ITA4-F1
#
_entry.id   AF-A0A843ITA4-F1
#
_cell.length_a   1.000
_cell.length_b   1.000
_cell.length_c   1.000
_cell.angle_alpha   90.00
_cell.angle_beta   90.00
_cell.angle_gamma   90.00
#
_symmetry.space_group_name_H-M   'P 1'
#
loop_
_entity.id
_entity.type
_entity.pdbx_description
1 polymer ?
#
loop_
_entity_poly.entity_id
_entity_poly.type
_entity_poly.pdbx_seq_one_letter_code
_entity_poly.pdbx_strand_id
1 'polypeptide(L)'
;MYRVFYYAQRDLLRWIRAPLNVVSTLAMPAAWLIFVGLALPTRFTDNYLDFITPGILVLTMLSAGLSGGSSLMFDKILGYLNKFLAMPSPRESILFGKILFITSRGLIQTTIILLIAILIGATIQPIYVYPITYLILFLFGILISSFGT
;
A
#
# COMPACT_ATOMS: atom_id res chain seq x y z
N MET A 1 1.44 17.87 -16.60
CA MET A 1 1.85 17.45 -15.24
C MET A 1 0.79 17.73 -14.16
N TYR A 2 0.30 18.97 -13.97
CA TYR A 2 -0.67 19.30 -12.90
C TYR A 2 -1.95 18.45 -12.84
N ARG A 3 -2.44 17.98 -13.99
CA ARG A 3 -3.65 17.14 -14.06
C ARG A 3 -3.47 15.75 -13.42
N VAL A 4 -2.26 15.18 -13.49
CA VAL A 4 -1.94 13.86 -12.90
C VAL A 4 -2.08 13.89 -11.38
N PHE A 5 -1.56 14.95 -10.77
CA PHE A 5 -1.59 15.13 -9.32
C PHE A 5 -3.01 15.31 -8.78
N TYR A 6 -3.85 16.03 -9.55
CA TYR A 6 -5.25 16.27 -9.19
C TYR A 6 -6.09 14.98 -9.19
N TYR A 7 -5.85 14.08 -10.15
CA TYR A 7 -6.51 12.77 -10.17
C TYR A 7 -6.06 11.90 -9.00
N ALA A 8 -4.75 11.83 -8.74
CA ALA A 8 -4.22 11.08 -7.60
C ALA A 8 -4.79 11.58 -6.26
N GLN A 9 -4.85 12.90 -6.07
CA GLN A 9 -5.38 13.52 -4.86
C GLN A 9 -6.88 13.26 -4.69
N ARG A 10 -7.67 13.33 -5.77
CA ARG A 10 -9.12 13.08 -5.72
C ARG A 10 -9.41 11.63 -5.29
N ASP A 11 -8.70 10.67 -5.88
CA ASP A 11 -8.88 9.26 -5.54
C ASP A 11 -8.35 8.95 -4.13
N LEU A 12 -7.28 9.62 -3.68
CA LEU A 12 -6.80 9.56 -2.30
C LEU A 12 -7.83 10.05 -1.29
N LEU A 13 -8.47 11.19 -1.55
CA LEU A 13 -9.53 11.73 -0.71
C LEU A 13 -10.76 10.83 -0.66
N ARG A 14 -11.12 10.20 -1.79
CA ARG A 14 -12.24 9.24 -1.84
C ARG A 14 -11.95 7.99 -1.02
N TRP A 15 -10.71 7.52 -1.03
CA TRP A 15 -10.27 6.38 -0.23
C TRP A 15 -10.22 6.69 1.27
N ILE A 16 -9.67 7.83 1.67
CA ILE A 16 -9.63 8.26 3.08
C ILE A 16 -11.04 8.43 3.66
N ARG A 17 -12.01 8.85 2.84
CA ARG A 17 -13.42 8.99 3.24
C ARG A 17 -14.18 7.65 3.33
N ALA A 18 -13.57 6.52 2.97
CA ALA A 18 -14.16 5.19 3.04
C ALA A 18 -13.46 4.34 4.13
N PRO A 19 -13.63 4.67 5.43
CA PRO A 19 -12.87 4.05 6.52
C PRO A 19 -13.05 2.54 6.60
N LEU A 20 -14.23 2.01 6.25
CA LEU A 20 -14.48 0.57 6.23
C LEU A 20 -13.56 -0.17 5.25
N ASN A 21 -13.34 0.38 4.05
CA ASN A 21 -12.44 -0.22 3.05
C ASN A 21 -10.97 -0.14 3.49
N VAL A 22 -10.59 0.93 4.19
CA VAL A 22 -9.24 1.08 4.74
C VAL A 22 -8.98 0.01 5.80
N VAL A 23 -9.90 -0.16 6.73
CA VAL A 23 -9.79 -1.14 7.83
C VAL A 23 -9.79 -2.57 7.31
N SER A 24 -10.70 -2.93 6.38
CA SER A 24 -10.77 -4.29 5.83
C SER A 24 -9.49 -4.72 5.11
N THR A 25 -8.79 -3.78 4.46
CA THR A 25 -7.55 -4.08 3.75
C THR A 25 -6.31 -4.12 4.66
N LEU A 26 -6.40 -3.52 5.84
CA LEU A 26 -5.37 -3.61 6.89
C LEU A 26 -5.56 -4.83 7.80
N ALA A 27 -6.79 -5.36 7.90
CA ALA A 27 -7.11 -6.47 8.78
C ALA A 27 -6.28 -7.72 8.50
N MET A 28 -6.15 -8.12 7.24
CA MET A 28 -5.41 -9.34 6.86
C MET A 28 -3.90 -9.21 7.14
N PRO A 29 -3.21 -8.14 6.73
CA PRO A 29 -1.79 -8.01 7.07
C PRO A 29 -1.52 -7.79 8.56
N ALA A 30 -2.39 -7.07 9.28
CA ALA A 30 -2.26 -6.91 10.72
C ALA A 30 -2.45 -8.25 11.46
N ALA A 31 -3.43 -9.05 11.04
CA ALA A 31 -3.60 -10.41 11.55
C ALA A 31 -2.37 -11.27 11.30
N TRP A 32 -1.74 -11.15 10.13
CA TRP A 32 -0.50 -11.86 9.83
C TRP A 32 0.64 -11.43 10.75
N LEU A 33 0.78 -10.12 11.03
CA LEU A 33 1.79 -9.61 11.94
C LEU A 33 1.59 -10.13 13.36
N ILE A 34 0.36 -10.07 13.88
CA ILE A 34 0.04 -10.54 15.22
C ILE A 34 0.24 -12.06 15.32
N PHE A 35 -0.28 -12.81 14.36
CA PHE A 35 -0.22 -14.27 14.36
C PHE A 35 1.22 -14.75 14.25
N VAL A 36 1.98 -14.26 13.27
CA VAL A 36 3.33 -14.77 13.04
C VAL A 36 4.32 -14.19 14.04
N GLY A 37 4.15 -12.93 14.46
CA GLY A 37 5.00 -12.27 15.45
C GLY A 37 4.87 -12.83 16.87
N LEU A 38 3.69 -13.34 17.26
CA LEU A 38 3.45 -13.88 18.61
C LEU A 38 3.35 -15.41 18.68
N ALA A 39 2.87 -16.08 17.62
CA ALA A 39 2.55 -17.51 17.69
C ALA A 39 3.73 -18.44 17.31
N LEU A 40 4.74 -17.94 16.59
CA LEU A 40 5.90 -18.77 16.27
C LEU A 40 6.88 -18.83 17.46
N PRO A 41 7.33 -20.02 17.87
CA PRO A 41 8.26 -20.15 18.97
C PRO A 41 9.56 -19.42 18.62
N THR A 42 9.96 -18.47 19.47
CA THR A 42 11.13 -17.58 19.37
C THR A 42 12.49 -18.29 19.42
N ARG A 43 12.53 -19.60 19.14
CA ARG A 43 13.73 -20.45 19.22
C ARG A 43 14.83 -20.10 18.21
N PHE A 44 14.59 -19.18 17.28
CA PHE A 44 15.52 -18.84 16.20
C PHE A 44 16.32 -17.54 16.41
N THR A 45 15.85 -16.57 17.22
CA THR A 45 16.54 -15.28 17.46
C THR A 45 16.00 -14.54 18.70
N ASP A 46 16.82 -13.70 19.33
CA ASP A 46 16.43 -12.84 20.47
C ASP A 46 15.28 -11.85 20.14
N ASN A 47 15.11 -11.45 18.87
CA ASN A 47 13.98 -10.63 18.40
C ASN A 47 13.44 -11.11 17.04
N TYR A 48 12.51 -12.06 17.06
CA TYR A 48 11.83 -12.58 15.86
C TYR A 48 11.03 -11.50 15.10
N LEU A 49 10.52 -10.49 15.83
CA LEU A 49 9.77 -9.38 15.26
C LEU A 49 10.61 -8.56 14.27
N ASP A 50 11.90 -8.35 14.53
CA ASP A 50 12.78 -7.57 13.67
C ASP A 50 13.07 -8.25 12.33
N PHE A 51 13.10 -9.58 12.35
CA PHE A 51 13.31 -10.39 11.15
C PHE A 51 12.06 -10.37 10.26
N ILE A 52 10.87 -10.47 10.85
CA ILE A 52 9.63 -10.60 10.08
C ILE A 52 9.02 -9.28 9.64
N THR A 53 9.26 -8.20 10.39
CA THR A 53 8.74 -6.85 10.09
C THR A 53 8.94 -6.46 8.63
N PRO A 54 10.17 -6.45 8.05
CA PRO A 54 10.36 -6.04 6.66
C PRO A 54 9.60 -6.92 5.66
N GLY A 55 9.49 -8.24 5.92
CA GLY A 55 8.71 -9.14 5.07
C GLY A 55 7.22 -8.80 5.07
N ILE A 56 6.67 -8.43 6.22
CA ILE A 56 5.28 -8.01 6.34
C ILE A 56 5.06 -6.67 5.65
N LEU A 57 5.99 -5.72 5.75
CA LEU A 57 5.89 -4.43 5.04
C LEU A 57 5.84 -4.61 3.51
N VAL A 58 6.56 -5.61 2.97
CA VAL A 58 6.48 -5.96 1.54
C VAL A 58 5.14 -6.62 1.22
N LEU A 59 4.68 -7.55 2.07
CA LEU A 59 3.40 -8.22 1.91
C LEU A 59 2.23 -7.23 1.91
N THR A 60 2.29 -6.20 2.76
CA THR A 60 1.28 -5.14 2.84
C THR A 60 1.24 -4.31 1.56
N MET A 61 2.41 -3.94 1.06
CA MET A 61 2.53 -3.19 -0.18
C MET A 61 2.00 -4.01 -1.37
N LEU A 62 2.31 -5.31 -1.41
CA LEU A 62 1.81 -6.23 -2.42
C LEU A 62 0.28 -6.36 -2.37
N SER A 63 -0.29 -6.54 -1.18
CA SER A 63 -1.75 -6.62 -0.99
C SER A 63 -2.46 -5.32 -1.39
N ALA A 64 -1.86 -4.16 -1.09
CA ALA A 64 -2.34 -2.85 -1.53
C ALA A 64 -2.36 -2.73 -3.06
N GLY A 65 -1.31 -3.21 -3.73
CA GLY A 65 -1.21 -3.25 -5.18
C GLY A 65 -2.25 -4.16 -5.84
N LEU A 66 -2.37 -5.40 -5.37
CA LEU A 66 -3.34 -6.37 -5.88
C LEU A 66 -4.78 -5.88 -5.72
N SER A 67 -5.13 -5.35 -4.54
CA SER A 67 -6.46 -4.79 -4.30
C SER A 67 -6.74 -3.53 -5.13
N GLY A 68 -5.71 -2.71 -5.39
CA GLY A 68 -5.79 -1.55 -6.28
C GLY A 68 -6.08 -1.93 -7.74
N GLY A 69 -5.56 -3.05 -8.21
CA GLY A 69 -5.88 -3.64 -9.52
C GLY A 69 -7.34 -4.11 -9.61
N SER A 70 -7.84 -4.80 -8.58
CA SER A 70 -9.25 -5.21 -8.51
C SER A 70 -10.21 -4.01 -8.50
N SER A 71 -9.89 -2.94 -7.77
CA SER A 71 -10.66 -1.69 -7.83
C SER A 71 -10.64 -1.05 -9.22
N LEU A 72 -9.52 -1.14 -9.95
CA LEU A 72 -9.47 -0.69 -11.36
C LEU A 72 -10.42 -1.49 -12.24
N MET A 73 -10.42 -2.82 -12.11
CA MET A 73 -11.32 -3.67 -12.89
C MET A 73 -12.79 -3.33 -12.61
N PHE A 74 -13.14 -3.08 -11.35
CA PHE A 74 -14.49 -2.61 -11.01
C PHE A 74 -14.84 -1.26 -11.66
N ASP A 75 -13.91 -0.30 -11.68
CA ASP A 75 -14.12 0.98 -12.36
C ASP A 75 -14.28 0.82 -13.89
N LYS A 76 -13.60 -0.18 -14.49
CA LYS A 76 -13.78 -0.59 -15.89
C LYS A 76 -15.18 -1.17 -16.13
N ILE A 77 -15.63 -2.09 -15.27
CA ILE A 77 -16.92 -2.78 -15.36
C ILE A 77 -18.09 -1.79 -15.19
N LEU A 78 -17.97 -0.83 -14.28
CA LEU A 78 -19.00 0.19 -14.01
C LEU A 78 -19.07 1.29 -15.07
N GLY A 79 -18.23 1.23 -16.12
CA GLY A 79 -18.26 2.18 -17.23
C GLY A 79 -17.74 3.59 -16.89
N TYR A 80 -17.19 3.81 -15.67
CA TYR A 80 -16.52 5.06 -15.32
C TYR A 80 -15.31 5.32 -16.21
N LEU A 81 -14.61 4.26 -16.64
CA LEU A 81 -13.49 4.37 -17.57
C LEU A 81 -13.92 4.98 -18.92
N ASN A 82 -15.11 4.64 -19.42
CA ASN A 82 -15.63 5.18 -20.69
C ASN A 82 -15.96 6.67 -20.59
N LYS A 83 -16.42 7.15 -19.42
CA LYS A 83 -16.63 8.59 -19.16
C LYS A 83 -15.32 9.36 -19.02
N PHE A 84 -14.24 8.74 -18.53
CA PHE A 84 -12.90 9.35 -18.50
C PHE A 84 -12.23 9.38 -19.87
N LEU A 85 -12.44 8.35 -20.71
CA LEU A 85 -11.94 8.29 -22.09
C LEU A 85 -12.64 9.28 -23.04
N ALA A 86 -13.83 9.77 -22.67
CA ALA A 86 -14.54 10.83 -23.38
C ALA A 86 -14.02 12.24 -23.05
N MET A 87 -13.15 12.38 -22.04
CA MET A 87 -12.51 13.65 -21.68
C MET A 87 -11.24 13.84 -22.53
N PRO A 88 -10.94 15.05 -23.05
CA PRO A 88 -9.73 15.33 -23.86
C PRO A 88 -8.45 15.40 -22.99
N SER A 89 -8.23 14.38 -22.15
CA SER A 89 -7.03 14.21 -21.34
C SER A 89 -6.20 13.05 -21.89
N PRO A 90 -4.88 13.21 -22.03
CA PRO A 90 -4.01 12.11 -22.48
C PRO A 90 -4.13 10.90 -21.54
N ARG A 91 -4.26 9.70 -22.12
CA ARG A 91 -4.48 8.43 -21.41
C ARG A 91 -3.38 8.12 -20.38
N GLU A 92 -2.15 8.54 -20.69
CA GLU A 92 -0.97 8.41 -19.84
C GLU A 92 -1.13 9.14 -18.49
N SER A 93 -1.77 10.31 -18.49
CA SER A 93 -1.95 11.10 -17.27
C SER A 93 -2.88 10.43 -16.25
N ILE A 94 -3.81 9.60 -16.74
CA ILE A 94 -4.73 8.84 -15.89
C ILE A 94 -4.00 7.63 -15.29
N LEU A 95 -3.19 6.94 -16.10
CA LEU A 95 -2.39 5.79 -15.67
C LEU A 95 -1.41 6.18 -14.56
N PHE A 96 -0.63 7.23 -14.76
CA PHE A 96 0.31 7.73 -13.75
C PHE A 96 -0.38 8.17 -12.46
N GLY A 97 -1.55 8.81 -12.56
CA GLY A 97 -2.33 9.23 -11.39
C GLY A 97 -2.82 8.03 -10.56
N LYS A 98 -3.22 6.94 -11.24
CA LYS A 98 -3.65 5.70 -10.59
C LYS A 98 -2.49 4.99 -9.89
N ILE A 99 -1.34 4.87 -10.55
CA ILE A 99 -0.13 4.27 -10.00
C ILE A 99 0.33 5.03 -8.74
N LEU A 100 0.35 6.37 -8.81
CA LEU A 100 0.66 7.23 -7.67
C LEU A 100 -0.33 7.03 -6.52
N PHE A 101 -1.62 6.93 -6.81
CA PHE A 101 -2.64 6.69 -5.80
C PHE A 101 -2.46 5.33 -5.10
N ILE A 102 -2.30 4.24 -5.85
CA ILE A 102 -2.10 2.89 -5.29
C ILE A 102 -0.82 2.83 -4.46
N THR A 103 0.27 3.42 -4.97
CA THR A 103 1.55 3.48 -4.25
C THR A 103 1.43 4.30 -2.96
N SER A 104 0.83 5.48 -3.01
CA SER A 104 0.64 6.34 -1.82
C SER A 104 -0.22 5.65 -0.76
N ARG A 105 -1.30 4.98 -1.19
CA ARG A 105 -2.15 4.18 -0.32
C ARG A 105 -1.37 3.06 0.37
N GLY A 106 -0.59 2.29 -0.40
CA GLY A 106 0.22 1.19 0.13
C GLY A 106 1.27 1.68 1.14
N LEU A 107 1.89 2.84 0.89
CA LEU A 107 2.80 3.48 1.85
C LEU A 107 2.09 3.80 3.17
N ILE A 108 0.90 4.43 3.13
CA ILE A 108 0.13 4.74 4.33
C ILE A 108 -0.21 3.46 5.12
N GLN A 109 -0.64 2.40 4.43
CA GLN A 109 -0.95 1.12 5.09
C GLN A 109 0.28 0.49 5.73
N THR A 110 1.41 0.56 5.05
CA THR A 110 2.69 0.01 5.53
C THR A 110 3.22 0.82 6.72
N THR A 111 3.03 2.14 6.74
CA THR A 111 3.32 2.98 7.91
C THR A 111 2.49 2.58 9.13
N ILE A 112 1.18 2.36 8.96
CA ILE A 112 0.30 1.91 10.05
C ILE A 112 0.81 0.58 10.63
N ILE A 113 1.22 -0.34 9.76
CA ILE A 113 1.67 -1.67 10.18
C ILE A 113 3.04 -1.62 10.85
N LEU A 114 3.93 -0.75 10.39
CA LEU A 114 5.20 -0.47 11.06
C LEU A 114 4.98 0.08 12.49
N LEU A 115 4.00 0.97 12.68
CA LEU A 115 3.62 1.45 14.01
C LEU A 115 3.10 0.33 14.91
N ILE A 116 2.25 -0.56 14.36
CA ILE A 116 1.75 -1.74 15.08
C ILE A 116 2.90 -2.69 15.45
N ALA A 117 3.87 -2.89 14.56
CA ALA A 117 5.05 -3.73 14.81
C ALA A 117 5.86 -3.21 16.00
N ILE A 118 6.13 -1.90 16.04
CA ILE A 118 6.85 -1.25 17.14
C ILE A 118 6.06 -1.37 18.45
N LEU A 119 4.74 -1.18 18.42
CA LEU A 119 3.88 -1.34 19.61
C LEU A 119 3.87 -2.77 20.17
N ILE A 120 4.00 -3.78 19.32
CA ILE A 120 4.06 -5.20 19.72
C ILE A 120 5.43 -5.58 20.27
N GLY A 121 6.46 -4.75 20.04
CA GLY A 121 7.80 -4.93 20.61
C GLY A 121 8.93 -5.10 19.59
N ALA A 122 8.73 -4.74 18.31
CA ALA A 122 9.83 -4.66 17.35
C ALA A 122 10.85 -3.60 17.80
N THR A 123 12.14 -3.88 17.63
CA THR A 123 13.18 -2.92 18.01
C THR A 123 13.20 -1.74 17.05
N ILE A 124 13.44 -0.56 17.62
CA ILE A 124 13.57 0.67 16.85
C ILE A 124 14.94 0.64 16.18
N GLN A 125 14.94 0.41 14.87
CA GLN A 125 16.14 0.47 14.06
C GLN A 125 16.70 1.89 13.97
N PRO A 126 18.00 2.04 13.65
CA PRO A 126 18.60 3.35 13.49
C PRO A 126 17.90 4.19 12.42
N ILE A 127 17.83 5.50 12.65
CA ILE A 127 17.00 6.44 11.88
C ILE A 127 17.28 6.44 10.37
N TYR A 128 18.50 6.08 9.95
CA TYR A 128 18.90 6.01 8.54
C TYR A 128 18.28 4.84 7.77
N VAL A 129 17.76 3.81 8.45
CA VAL A 129 17.16 2.64 7.80
C VAL A 129 15.77 2.96 7.24
N TYR A 130 14.98 3.76 7.96
CA TYR A 130 13.62 4.13 7.55
C TYR A 130 13.55 4.78 6.15
N PRO A 131 14.33 5.81 5.79
CA PRO A 131 14.25 6.40 4.46
C PRO A 131 14.59 5.41 3.35
N ILE A 132 15.54 4.50 3.58
CA ILE A 132 15.90 3.45 2.62
C ILE A 132 14.74 2.46 2.46
N THR A 133 14.14 2.02 3.56
CA THR A 133 12.97 1.12 3.54
C THR A 133 11.80 1.76 2.80
N TYR A 134 11.49 3.03 3.07
CA TYR A 134 10.42 3.75 2.36
C TYR A 134 10.72 3.94 0.87
N LEU A 135 11.98 4.17 0.50
CA LEU A 135 12.39 4.26 -0.90
C LEU A 135 12.21 2.92 -1.62
N ILE A 136 12.62 1.81 -1.00
CA ILE A 136 12.44 0.46 -1.54
C ILE A 136 10.95 0.14 -1.69
N LEU A 137 10.14 0.42 -0.66
CA LEU A 137 8.69 0.20 -0.70
C LEU A 137 8.00 1.06 -1.76
N PHE A 138 8.47 2.30 -1.96
CA PHE A 138 7.95 3.17 -3.01
C PHE A 138 8.24 2.61 -4.41
N LEU A 139 9.49 2.19 -4.68
CA LEU A 139 9.87 1.57 -5.95
C LEU A 139 9.10 0.26 -6.19
N PHE A 140 9.01 -0.59 -5.16
CA PHE A 140 8.24 -1.83 -5.21
C PHE A 140 6.75 -1.56 -5.47
N GLY A 141 6.20 -0.54 -4.83
CA GLY A 141 4.84 -0.07 -5.02
C GLY A 141 4.53 0.35 -6.45
N ILE A 142 5.42 1.15 -7.05
CA ILE A 142 5.30 1.55 -8.47
C ILE A 142 5.31 0.31 -9.37
N LEU A 143 6.23 -0.61 -9.14
CA LEU A 143 6.37 -1.82 -9.93
C LEU A 143 5.10 -2.67 -9.88
N ILE A 144 4.60 -3.00 -8.68
CA ILE A 144 3.38 -3.80 -8.52
C ILE A 144 2.16 -3.06 -9.07
N SER A 145 2.04 -1.75 -8.82
CA SER A 145 0.93 -0.94 -9.32
C SER A 145 0.90 -0.87 -10.85
N SER A 146 2.07 -0.91 -11.48
CA SER A 146 2.20 -0.96 -12.95
C SER A 146 1.74 -2.30 -13.53
N PHE A 147 1.95 -3.42 -12.83
CA PHE A 147 1.40 -4.71 -13.25
C PHE A 147 -0.11 -4.81 -13.06
N GLY A 148 -0.66 -4.10 -12.06
CA GLY A 148 -2.08 -4.13 -11.74
C GLY A 148 -2.98 -3.17 -12.55
N THR A 149 -2.42 -2.25 -13.35
CA THR A 149 -3.18 -1.17 -14.02
C THR A 149 -3.26 -1.35 -15.54
#